data_AF-P85232-F1
#
_entry.id   AF-P85232-F1
#
_cell.length_a   1.000
_cell.length_b   1.000
_cell.length_c   1.000
_cell.angle_alpha   90.00
_cell.angle_beta   90.00
_cell.angle_gamma   90.00
#
_symmetry.space_group_name_H-M   'P 1'
#
loop_
_entity.id
_entity.type
_entity.pdbx_description
1 polymer ?
#
loop_
_entity_poly.entity_id
_entity_poly.type
_entity_poly.pdbx_seq_one_letter_code
_entity_poly.pdbx_strand_id
1 'polypeptide(L)' 'GLPVCGETCFGGTCNTPGCICDPWPVCTRN' A
#
# COMPACT_ATOMS: atom_id res chain seq x y z
N GLY A 1 0.00 6.09 5.97
CA GLY A 1 0.90 6.77 5.03
C GLY A 1 0.13 7.52 3.97
N LEU A 2 0.84 8.23 3.10
CA LEU A 2 0.26 8.88 1.93
C LEU A 2 -0.10 7.82 0.88
N PRO A 3 -1.29 7.86 0.25
CA PRO A 3 -1.71 6.91 -0.78
C PRO A 3 -1.03 7.20 -2.13
N VAL A 4 0.27 7.47 -2.11
CA VAL A 4 1.12 7.75 -3.29
C VAL A 4 1.45 6.49 -4.08
N CYS A 5 1.19 5.31 -3.53
CA CYS A 5 1.46 4.04 -4.20
C CYS A 5 0.49 3.79 -5.36
N GLY A 6 -0.74 4.33 -5.29
CA GLY A 6 -1.76 4.08 -6.31
C GLY A 6 -2.19 2.60 -6.43
N GLU A 7 -1.81 1.76 -5.47
CA GLU A 7 -2.11 0.34 -5.42
C GLU A 7 -3.06 -0.01 -4.28
N THR A 8 -3.71 -1.16 -4.41
CA THR A 8 -4.45 -1.81 -3.34
C THR A 8 -3.79 -3.13 -2.99
N CYS A 9 -3.84 -3.48 -1.71
CA CYS A 9 -3.27 -4.69 -1.16
C CYS A 9 -4.37 -5.61 -0.63
N PHE A 10 -5.37 -5.92 -1.47
CA PHE A 10 -6.43 -6.85 -1.09
C PHE A 10 -5.90 -8.21 -0.62
N GLY A 11 -4.77 -8.67 -1.18
CA GLY A 11 -4.08 -9.90 -0.76
C GLY A 11 -3.15 -9.75 0.46
N GLY A 12 -3.07 -8.57 1.07
CA GLY A 12 -2.21 -8.29 2.23
C GLY A 12 -0.82 -7.75 1.88
N THR A 13 -0.46 -7.69 0.59
CA THR A 13 0.86 -7.21 0.13
C THR A 13 0.73 -6.15 -0.96
N CYS A 14 1.67 -5.20 -0.95
CA CYS A 14 1.86 -4.20 -2.00
C CYS A 14 2.99 -4.65 -2.92
N ASN A 15 2.86 -4.47 -4.23
CA ASN A 15 3.94 -4.81 -5.17
C ASN A 15 4.99 -3.70 -5.21
N THR A 16 4.57 -2.45 -5.00
CA THR A 16 5.44 -1.29 -5.09
C THR A 16 6.46 -1.27 -3.93
N PRO A 17 7.78 -1.28 -4.21
CA PRO A 17 8.80 -1.21 -3.17
C PRO A 17 8.65 0.04 -2.29
N GLY A 18 8.80 -0.15 -0.98
CA GLY A 18 8.62 0.90 0.02
C GLY A 18 7.16 1.28 0.31
N CYS A 19 6.19 0.68 -0.37
CA CYS A 19 4.79 0.77 0.01
C CYS A 19 4.44 -0.32 1.01
N ILE A 20 3.64 0.04 2.01
CA ILE A 20 3.12 -0.84 3.03
C ILE A 20 1.60 -0.92 2.90
N CYS A 21 1.05 -2.09 3.22
CA CYS A 21 -0.39 -2.30 3.23
C CYS A 21 -0.99 -1.77 4.54
N ASP A 22 -0.99 -0.46 4.70
CA ASP A 22 -1.51 0.20 5.90
C ASP A 22 -1.97 1.63 5.59
N PRO A 23 -3.27 1.96 5.72
CA PRO A 23 -4.36 1.09 6.12
C PRO A 23 -4.84 0.17 4.97
N TRP A 24 -5.06 -1.11 5.28
CA TRP A 24 -5.72 -2.05 4.35
C TRP A 24 -7.12 -1.53 3.95
N PRO A 25 -7.56 -1.66 2.67
CA PRO A 25 -6.92 -2.38 1.56
C PRO A 25 -6.03 -1.49 0.68
N VAL A 26 -5.56 -0.34 1.17
CA VAL A 26 -4.80 0.63 0.36
C VAL A 26 -3.31 0.54 0.69
N CYS A 27 -2.50 0.43 -0.35
CA CYS A 27 -1.06 0.59 -0.20
C CYS A 27 -0.74 2.06 0.04
N THR A 28 -0.09 2.34 1.15
CA THR A 28 0.45 3.67 1.41
C THR A 28 1.95 3.61 1.58
N ARG A 29 2.63 4.71 1.29
CA ARG A 29 4.03 4.89 1.63
C ARG A 29 4.07 5.82 2.84
N ASN A 30 4.97 5.53 3.78
CA ASN A 30 5.17 6.30 5.01
C ASN A 30 5.04 7.81 4.74
#